data_AF-A0A950TNF0-F1
#
_entry.id   AF-A0A950TNF0-F1
#
_cell.length_a   1.000
_cell.length_b   1.000
_cell.length_c   1.000
_cell.angle_alpha   90.00
_cell.angle_beta   90.00
_cell.angle_gamma   90.00
#
_symmetry.space_group_name_H-M   'P 1'
#
loop_
_entity.id
_entity.type
_entity.pdbx_description
1 polymer ?
#
loop_
_entity_poly.entity_id
_entity_poly.type
_entity_poly.pdbx_seq_one_letter_code
_entity_poly.pdbx_strand_id
1 'polypeptide(L)'
;MCEIKTVDARWWCQWDNTYTWEAKYPMFNARVETMRDRKVWPELIEKGKRCILPIDSFYEWPVKGKGKPPVEIFVKDREPYALAGLWSTWHDEQKRPRYSFATFTCEPNEFMKPLHEKAMPVILGSIEEQKLWLLEGDEEILRPYEGEMEFTQLPDTLDHLYPQENQRYAEVLSAVT
;
A
#
# COMPACT_ATOMS: atom_id res chain seq x y z
N MET A 1 -23.62 14.13 -1.83
CA MET A 1 -22.30 14.42 -1.23
C MET A 1 -21.61 13.09 -1.00
N CYS A 2 -20.36 12.93 -1.44
CA CYS A 2 -19.55 11.77 -1.13
C CYS A 2 -19.09 11.89 0.33
N GLU A 3 -19.31 10.85 1.14
CA GLU A 3 -18.91 10.83 2.55
C GLU A 3 -17.58 10.08 2.68
N ILE A 4 -16.53 10.77 3.15
CA ILE A 4 -15.24 10.15 3.44
C ILE A 4 -15.32 9.49 4.81
N LYS A 5 -14.93 8.21 4.89
CA LYS A 5 -14.92 7.42 6.13
C LYS A 5 -13.57 6.79 6.35
N THR A 6 -13.14 6.79 7.60
CA THR A 6 -12.03 5.95 8.06
C THR A 6 -12.58 4.56 8.39
N VAL A 7 -11.88 3.52 7.94
CA VAL A 7 -12.30 2.13 8.07
C VAL A 7 -11.09 1.28 8.43
N ASP A 8 -11.25 0.42 9.43
CA ASP A 8 -10.26 -0.63 9.73
C ASP A 8 -10.31 -1.69 8.63
N ALA A 9 -9.18 -1.87 7.96
CA ALA A 9 -9.04 -2.81 6.85
C ALA A 9 -7.73 -3.59 6.95
N ARG A 10 -7.75 -4.84 6.49
CA ARG A 10 -6.57 -5.71 6.46
C ARG A 10 -5.72 -5.44 5.22
N TRP A 11 -4.41 -5.27 5.39
CA TRP A 11 -3.48 -5.16 4.27
C TRP A 11 -3.18 -6.52 3.65
N TRP A 12 -4.12 -6.98 2.83
CA TRP A 12 -4.03 -8.14 1.94
C TRP A 12 -5.38 -8.19 1.23
N CYS A 13 -5.48 -7.57 0.05
CA CYS A 13 -6.76 -7.45 -0.64
C CYS A 13 -7.37 -8.82 -0.90
N GLN A 14 -8.69 -8.91 -0.85
CA GLN A 14 -9.48 -10.08 -1.22
C GLN A 14 -10.30 -9.77 -2.48
N TRP A 15 -10.82 -10.82 -3.13
CA TRP A 15 -11.86 -10.65 -4.15
C TRP A 15 -13.10 -9.99 -3.54
N ASP A 16 -13.73 -9.07 -4.27
CA ASP A 16 -14.87 -8.32 -3.74
C ASP A 16 -16.05 -9.24 -3.43
N ASN A 17 -16.58 -9.13 -2.22
CA ASN A 17 -17.66 -9.93 -1.64
C ASN A 17 -17.39 -11.43 -1.54
N THR A 18 -16.13 -11.87 -1.43
CA THR A 18 -15.84 -13.27 -1.10
C THR A 18 -16.30 -13.62 0.33
N TYR A 19 -16.57 -14.91 0.56
CA TYR A 19 -16.89 -15.50 1.87
C TYR A 19 -15.76 -16.38 2.41
N THR A 20 -14.66 -16.45 1.67
CA THR A 20 -13.47 -17.22 2.03
C THR A 20 -12.28 -16.29 2.06
N TRP A 21 -11.43 -16.45 3.07
CA TRP A 21 -10.13 -15.80 3.11
C TRP A 21 -9.15 -16.57 2.22
N GLU A 22 -8.64 -15.93 1.17
CA GLU A 22 -7.65 -16.54 0.28
C GLU A 22 -6.33 -15.75 0.32
N ALA A 23 -5.30 -16.35 0.92
CA ALA A 23 -3.94 -15.80 0.93
C ALA A 23 -3.00 -16.51 -0.08
N LYS A 24 -3.57 -17.13 -1.12
CA LYS A 24 -2.80 -17.92 -2.10
C LYS A 24 -1.84 -17.08 -2.92
N TYR A 25 -2.21 -15.82 -3.20
CA TYR A 25 -1.41 -14.90 -3.99
C TYR A 25 -1.14 -13.62 -3.17
N PRO A 26 0.04 -12.99 -3.35
CA PRO A 26 0.34 -11.72 -2.70
C PRO A 26 -0.55 -10.61 -3.30
N MET A 27 -1.63 -10.28 -2.60
CA MET A 27 -2.62 -9.28 -3.02
C MET A 27 -2.53 -7.99 -2.20
N PHE A 28 -1.35 -7.67 -1.66
CA PHE A 28 -1.10 -6.46 -0.89
C PHE A 28 -0.70 -5.25 -1.75
N ASN A 29 -0.18 -5.48 -2.97
CA ASN A 29 0.19 -4.42 -3.93
C ASN A 29 -0.45 -4.66 -5.31
N ALA A 30 -1.07 -3.62 -5.86
CA ALA A 30 -1.56 -3.55 -7.23
C ALA A 30 -0.52 -2.80 -8.10
N ARG A 31 0.14 -3.52 -9.00
CA ARG A 31 1.17 -2.94 -9.87
C ARG A 31 0.56 -2.24 -11.07
N VAL A 32 0.71 -0.91 -11.16
CA VAL A 32 0.09 -0.05 -12.19
C VAL A 32 0.33 -0.59 -13.60
N GLU A 33 1.56 -0.99 -13.93
CA GLU A 33 1.89 -1.42 -15.31
C GLU A 33 1.19 -2.72 -15.73
N THR A 34 0.73 -3.53 -14.78
CA THR A 34 0.12 -4.85 -15.04
C THR A 34 -1.28 -4.98 -14.46
N MET A 35 -1.83 -3.91 -13.86
CA MET A 35 -3.05 -4.02 -13.09
C MET A 35 -4.24 -4.41 -13.96
N ARG A 36 -4.23 -3.99 -15.22
CA ARG A 36 -5.27 -4.28 -16.23
C ARG A 36 -5.27 -5.74 -16.69
N ASP A 37 -4.15 -6.44 -16.57
CA ASP A 37 -4.03 -7.86 -16.92
C ASP A 37 -4.52 -8.79 -15.80
N ARG A 38 -4.79 -8.24 -14.61
CA ARG A 38 -5.32 -8.98 -13.46
C ARG A 38 -6.83 -8.83 -13.45
N LYS A 39 -7.53 -9.87 -12.96
CA LYS A 39 -9.00 -9.82 -12.86
C LYS A 39 -9.51 -8.94 -11.72
N VAL A 40 -8.81 -8.95 -10.58
CA VAL A 40 -9.27 -8.32 -9.35
C VAL A 40 -9.22 -6.78 -9.40
N TRP A 41 -8.19 -6.17 -10.00
CA TRP A 41 -8.01 -4.71 -9.95
C TRP A 41 -8.98 -3.92 -10.85
N PRO A 42 -9.22 -4.30 -12.13
CA PRO A 42 -10.18 -3.61 -12.98
C PRO A 42 -11.58 -3.59 -12.37
N GLU A 43 -12.02 -4.72 -11.79
CA GLU A 43 -13.31 -4.81 -11.11
C GLU A 43 -13.45 -3.81 -9.96
N LEU A 44 -12.41 -3.68 -9.11
CA LEU A 44 -12.42 -2.73 -7.99
C LEU A 44 -12.39 -1.27 -8.46
N ILE A 45 -11.62 -0.98 -9.50
CA ILE A 45 -11.54 0.37 -10.11
C ILE A 45 -12.91 0.77 -10.69
N GLU A 46 -13.53 -0.10 -11.48
CA GLU A 46 -14.85 0.12 -12.09
C GLU A 46 -15.94 0.35 -11.04
N LYS A 47 -15.87 -0.36 -9.91
CA LYS A 47 -16.76 -0.19 -8.76
C LYS A 47 -16.45 1.05 -7.90
N GLY A 48 -15.41 1.81 -8.24
CA GLY A 48 -14.98 2.99 -7.50
C GLY A 48 -14.47 2.68 -6.09
N LYS A 49 -13.91 1.49 -5.87
CA LYS A 49 -13.41 1.02 -4.57
C LYS A 49 -12.04 1.60 -4.23
N ARG A 50 -11.93 2.93 -4.25
CA ARG A 50 -10.69 3.66 -4.03
C ARG A 50 -10.52 4.02 -2.56
N CYS A 51 -9.28 3.97 -2.08
CA CYS A 51 -8.91 4.46 -0.77
C CYS A 51 -7.56 5.19 -0.85
N ILE A 52 -7.28 5.97 0.20
CA ILE A 52 -5.96 6.54 0.46
C ILE A 52 -5.48 6.04 1.82
N LEU A 53 -4.16 5.93 1.97
CA LEU A 53 -3.53 5.48 3.20
C LEU A 53 -2.58 6.57 3.69
N PRO A 54 -3.00 7.42 4.63
CA PRO A 54 -2.09 8.33 5.31
C PRO A 54 -1.03 7.54 6.05
N ILE A 55 0.25 7.82 5.78
CA ILE A 55 1.39 7.16 6.41
C ILE A 55 2.47 8.19 6.74
N ASP A 56 3.29 7.91 7.75
CA ASP A 56 4.44 8.75 8.09
C ASP A 56 5.68 8.39 7.25
N SER A 57 5.83 7.11 6.91
CA SER A 57 6.98 6.54 6.23
C SER A 57 6.69 5.13 5.70
N PHE A 58 7.58 4.60 4.87
CA PHE A 58 7.62 3.17 4.54
C PHE A 58 9.06 2.67 4.56
N TYR A 59 9.25 1.36 4.69
CA TYR A 59 10.58 0.74 4.76
C TYR A 59 10.94 0.03 3.47
N GLU A 60 12.22 0.09 3.10
CA GLU A 60 12.78 -0.72 2.02
C GLU A 60 14.14 -1.29 2.37
N TRP A 61 14.48 -2.41 1.73
CA TRP A 61 15.78 -3.06 1.87
C TRP A 61 16.66 -2.73 0.66
N PRO A 62 17.74 -1.94 0.83
CA PRO A 62 18.56 -1.50 -0.28
C PRO A 62 19.13 -2.66 -1.09
N VAL A 63 18.97 -2.62 -2.41
CA VAL A 63 19.55 -3.59 -3.35
C VAL A 63 21.07 -3.68 -3.19
N LYS A 64 21.73 -2.52 -3.07
CA LYS A 64 23.16 -2.43 -2.75
C LYS A 64 23.36 -2.47 -1.24
N GLY A 65 23.91 -3.59 -0.76
CA GLY A 65 24.12 -3.82 0.67
C GLY A 65 23.24 -4.92 1.24
N LYS A 66 23.04 -6.01 0.49
CA LYS A 66 22.39 -7.24 0.96
C LYS A 66 22.88 -7.62 2.36
N GLY A 67 21.96 -7.72 3.31
CA GLY A 67 22.26 -7.99 4.73
C GLY A 67 22.42 -6.74 5.61
N LYS A 68 22.36 -5.52 5.05
CA LYS A 68 22.23 -4.29 5.84
C LYS A 68 20.81 -4.15 6.38
N PRO A 69 20.63 -3.42 7.49
CA PRO A 69 19.32 -2.98 7.96
C PRO A 69 18.52 -2.22 6.88
N PRO A 70 17.18 -2.21 6.98
CA PRO A 70 16.34 -1.43 6.07
C PRO A 70 16.55 0.07 6.23
N VAL A 71 16.07 0.83 5.25
CA VAL A 71 15.95 2.29 5.33
C VAL A 71 14.49 2.66 5.57
N GLU A 72 14.25 3.69 6.39
CA GLU A 72 12.98 4.39 6.47
C GLU A 72 12.94 5.46 5.39
N ILE A 73 11.89 5.51 4.57
CA ILE A 73 11.71 6.44 3.45
C ILE A 73 10.46 7.29 3.69
N PHE A 74 10.58 8.59 3.46
CA PHE A 74 9.50 9.56 3.66
C PHE A 74 9.61 10.72 2.66
N VAL A 75 8.49 11.42 2.45
CA VAL A 75 8.48 12.69 1.71
C VAL A 75 9.29 13.74 2.48
N LYS A 76 10.03 14.59 1.77
CA LYS A 76 10.89 15.62 2.35
C LYS A 76 10.19 16.40 3.46
N ASP A 77 10.95 16.72 4.52
CA ASP A 77 10.48 17.47 5.69
C ASP A 77 9.31 16.78 6.45
N ARG A 78 9.00 15.51 6.10
CA ARG A 78 7.85 14.74 6.60
C ARG A 78 6.51 15.45 6.37
N GLU A 79 6.39 16.14 5.25
CA GLU A 79 5.11 16.72 4.81
C GLU A 79 4.02 15.63 4.72
N PRO A 80 2.77 15.89 5.15
CA PRO A 80 1.72 14.89 5.12
C PRO A 80 1.44 14.37 3.71
N TYR A 81 1.44 13.04 3.56
CA TYR A 81 1.16 12.37 2.30
C TYR A 81 0.33 11.10 2.51
N ALA A 82 -0.17 10.52 1.43
CA ALA A 82 -0.86 9.25 1.46
C ALA A 82 -0.43 8.35 0.32
N LEU A 83 -0.65 7.05 0.45
CA LEU A 83 -0.55 6.11 -0.66
C LEU A 83 -1.89 5.94 -1.36
N ALA A 84 -1.88 5.84 -2.68
CA ALA A 84 -3.07 5.43 -3.44
C ALA A 84 -3.34 3.94 -3.22
N GLY A 85 -4.61 3.57 -3.05
CA GLY A 85 -5.00 2.18 -2.87
C GLY A 85 -6.38 1.82 -3.39
N LEU A 86 -6.63 0.53 -3.42
CA LEU A 86 -7.94 -0.09 -3.64
C LEU A 86 -8.36 -0.84 -2.39
N TRP A 87 -9.65 -0.84 -2.10
CA TRP A 87 -10.24 -1.65 -1.05
C TRP A 87 -11.24 -2.66 -1.61
N SER A 88 -11.55 -3.68 -0.84
CA SER A 88 -12.60 -4.64 -1.14
C SER A 88 -13.28 -5.11 0.14
N THR A 89 -14.46 -5.70 -0.01
CA THR A 89 -15.16 -6.35 1.09
C THR A 89 -14.95 -7.86 1.02
N TRP A 90 -14.74 -8.51 2.16
CA TRP A 90 -14.87 -9.96 2.32
C TRP A 90 -15.74 -10.25 3.55
N HIS A 91 -16.23 -11.48 3.69
CA HIS A 91 -17.08 -11.86 4.82
C HIS A 91 -16.38 -12.89 5.70
N ASP A 92 -16.36 -12.66 7.01
CA ASP A 92 -15.84 -13.63 7.96
C ASP A 92 -16.78 -14.84 8.14
N GLU A 93 -16.37 -15.82 8.94
CA GLU A 93 -17.16 -17.05 9.18
C GLU A 93 -18.56 -16.76 9.73
N GLN A 94 -18.72 -15.65 10.46
CA GLN A 94 -20.02 -15.19 10.96
C GLN A 94 -20.79 -14.34 9.94
N LYS A 95 -20.34 -14.31 8.67
CA LYS A 95 -20.90 -13.52 7.57
C LYS A 95 -20.87 -12.01 7.81
N ARG A 96 -19.97 -11.52 8.67
CA ARG A 96 -19.83 -10.09 8.92
C ARG A 96 -18.92 -9.47 7.86
N PRO A 97 -19.26 -8.29 7.32
CA PRO A 97 -18.40 -7.62 6.37
C PRO A 97 -17.10 -7.20 7.04
N ARG A 98 -16.00 -7.46 6.35
CA ARG A 98 -14.63 -7.09 6.68
C ARG A 98 -14.04 -6.39 5.47
N TYR A 99 -13.13 -5.48 5.74
CA TYR A 99 -12.47 -4.71 4.70
C TYR A 99 -11.03 -5.19 4.53
N SER A 100 -10.58 -5.19 3.29
CA SER A 100 -9.20 -5.43 2.94
C SER A 100 -8.75 -4.42 1.89
N PHE A 101 -7.45 -4.21 1.75
CA PHE A 101 -6.91 -3.27 0.78
C PHE A 101 -5.61 -3.74 0.14
N ALA A 102 -5.31 -3.14 -1.00
CA ALA A 102 -3.99 -3.14 -1.64
C ALA A 102 -3.56 -1.69 -1.89
N THR A 103 -2.27 -1.42 -1.82
CA THR A 103 -1.70 -0.14 -2.28
C THR A 103 -1.30 -0.26 -3.75
N PHE A 104 -1.25 0.86 -4.45
CA PHE A 104 -0.65 0.89 -5.78
C PHE A 104 0.87 0.97 -5.69
N THR A 105 1.52 0.27 -6.61
CA THR A 105 2.95 0.44 -6.89
C THR A 105 3.17 0.72 -8.36
N CYS A 106 4.15 1.55 -8.69
CA CYS A 106 4.58 1.87 -10.04
C CYS A 106 6.10 1.67 -10.16
N GLU A 107 6.64 1.91 -11.34
CA GLU A 107 8.08 2.01 -11.58
C GLU A 107 8.76 3.01 -10.63
N PRO A 108 9.99 2.73 -10.18
CA PRO A 108 10.70 3.60 -9.25
C PRO A 108 11.21 4.88 -9.95
N ASN A 109 11.12 6.02 -9.28
CA ASN A 109 11.81 7.25 -9.67
C ASN A 109 13.34 7.15 -9.43
N GLU A 110 14.11 8.17 -9.80
CA GLU A 110 15.58 8.17 -9.66
C GLU A 110 16.06 8.00 -8.21
N PHE A 111 15.30 8.51 -7.24
CA PHE A 111 15.59 8.32 -5.82
C PHE A 111 15.39 6.85 -5.38
N MET A 112 14.32 6.22 -5.84
CA MET A 112 13.94 4.86 -5.44
C MET A 112 14.75 3.78 -6.17
N LYS A 113 15.21 3.99 -7.41
CA LYS A 113 15.92 2.99 -8.22
C LYS A 113 17.11 2.31 -7.50
N PRO A 114 17.99 3.03 -6.77
CA PRO A 114 19.09 2.41 -6.03
C PRO A 114 18.65 1.59 -4.81
N LEU A 115 17.47 1.89 -4.26
CA LEU A 115 16.90 1.25 -3.08
C LEU A 115 16.08 0.01 -3.47
N HIS A 116 15.24 0.12 -4.50
CA HIS A 116 14.41 -0.96 -5.02
C HIS A 116 14.21 -0.81 -6.55
N GLU A 117 14.77 -1.76 -7.32
CA GLU A 117 14.86 -1.66 -8.79
C GLU A 117 13.52 -1.81 -9.52
N LYS A 118 12.52 -2.43 -8.89
CA LYS A 118 11.34 -2.91 -9.60
C LYS A 118 10.09 -2.09 -9.37
N ALA A 119 9.98 -1.40 -8.24
CA ALA A 119 8.74 -0.76 -7.84
C ALA A 119 8.97 0.29 -6.74
N MET A 120 8.07 1.27 -6.67
CA MET A 120 7.85 2.12 -5.49
C MET A 120 6.34 2.25 -5.24
N PRO A 121 5.90 2.61 -4.03
CA PRO A 121 4.51 2.98 -3.79
C PRO A 121 4.09 4.21 -4.60
N VAL A 122 2.82 4.26 -5.02
CA VAL A 122 2.22 5.49 -5.58
C VAL A 122 1.90 6.45 -4.44
N ILE A 123 2.66 7.53 -4.35
CA ILE A 123 2.54 8.58 -3.32
C ILE A 123 1.69 9.72 -3.86
N LEU A 124 0.69 10.13 -3.09
CA LEU A 124 -0.17 11.29 -3.30
C LEU A 124 0.29 12.39 -2.33
N GLY A 125 1.14 13.29 -2.83
CA GLY A 125 1.83 14.28 -2.00
C GLY A 125 1.01 15.52 -1.68
N SER A 126 -0.03 15.81 -2.46
CA SER A 126 -0.93 16.95 -2.23
C SER A 126 -2.35 16.51 -1.90
N ILE A 127 -3.10 17.40 -1.23
CA ILE A 127 -4.54 17.18 -0.97
C ILE A 127 -5.32 17.11 -2.29
N GLU A 128 -4.88 17.84 -3.31
CA GLU A 128 -5.43 17.85 -4.66
C GLU A 128 -5.30 16.47 -5.32
N GLU A 129 -4.10 15.87 -5.32
CA GLU A 129 -3.89 14.51 -5.83
C GLU A 129 -4.70 13.47 -5.04
N GLN A 130 -4.75 13.61 -3.72
CA GLN A 130 -5.58 12.73 -2.87
C GLN A 130 -7.07 12.81 -3.25
N LYS A 131 -7.58 14.00 -3.56
CA LYS A 131 -8.97 14.20 -4.02
C LYS A 131 -9.19 13.65 -5.42
N LEU A 132 -8.28 13.91 -6.36
CA LEU A 132 -8.33 13.39 -7.73
C LEU A 132 -8.44 11.86 -7.71
N TRP A 133 -7.63 11.19 -6.89
CA TRP A 133 -7.76 9.76 -6.72
C TRP A 133 -9.07 9.37 -6.04
N LEU A 134 -9.27 9.82 -4.80
CA LEU A 134 -10.33 9.30 -3.94
C LEU A 134 -11.72 9.59 -4.51
N LEU A 135 -11.94 10.80 -5.01
CA LEU A 135 -13.25 11.28 -5.42
C LEU A 135 -13.50 11.10 -6.92
N GLU A 136 -12.49 11.35 -7.75
CA GLU A 136 -12.66 11.40 -9.20
C GLU A 136 -12.18 10.11 -9.88
N GLY A 137 -11.28 9.35 -9.24
CA GLY A 137 -10.72 8.14 -9.81
C GLY A 137 -9.78 8.42 -10.97
N ASP A 138 -9.12 9.57 -10.95
CA ASP A 138 -8.10 9.91 -11.94
C ASP A 138 -6.93 8.93 -11.83
N GLU A 139 -6.65 8.21 -12.91
CA GLU A 139 -5.55 7.24 -12.95
C GLU A 139 -4.23 7.86 -13.42
N GLU A 140 -4.22 9.09 -13.95
CA GLU A 140 -3.00 9.76 -14.42
C GLU A 140 -2.03 10.03 -13.26
N ILE A 141 -2.56 10.19 -12.05
CA ILE A 141 -1.81 10.36 -10.80
C ILE A 141 -1.22 9.04 -10.27
N LEU A 142 -1.55 7.89 -10.85
CA LEU A 142 -0.97 6.59 -10.49
C LEU A 142 0.42 6.41 -11.12
N ARG A 143 1.36 7.28 -10.75
CA ARG A 143 2.69 7.43 -11.36
C ARG A 143 3.79 7.58 -10.30
N PRO A 144 5.08 7.51 -10.69
CA PRO A 144 6.18 7.74 -9.75
C PRO A 144 6.09 9.12 -9.12
N TYR A 145 6.40 9.21 -7.82
CA TYR A 145 6.36 10.47 -7.10
C TYR A 145 7.38 11.47 -7.66
N GLU A 146 6.92 12.69 -7.95
CA GLU A 146 7.73 13.75 -8.56
C GLU A 146 8.34 14.71 -7.52
N GLY A 147 7.89 14.65 -6.26
CA GLY A 147 8.41 15.47 -5.18
C GLY A 147 9.71 14.93 -4.58
N GLU A 148 10.30 15.72 -3.69
CA GLU A 148 11.53 15.33 -3.00
C GLU A 148 11.26 14.29 -1.91
N MET A 149 12.17 13.33 -1.78
CA MET A 149 12.11 12.23 -0.82
C MET A 149 13.42 12.15 -0.05
N GLU A 150 13.33 11.66 1.18
CA GLU A 150 14.47 11.45 2.07
C GLU A 150 14.43 10.03 2.63
N PHE A 151 15.58 9.55 3.10
CA PHE A 151 15.65 8.29 3.82
C PHE A 151 16.58 8.36 5.02
N THR A 152 16.29 7.55 6.03
CA THR A 152 17.16 7.32 7.18
C THR A 152 17.56 5.84 7.22
N GLN A 153 18.86 5.56 7.31
CA GLN A 153 19.35 4.21 7.54
C GLN A 153 19.02 3.77 8.96
N LEU A 154 18.28 2.67 9.10
CA LEU A 154 17.97 2.15 10.43
C LEU A 154 19.22 1.50 11.05
N PRO A 155 19.34 1.57 12.38
CA PRO A 155 20.48 1.02 13.10
C PRO A 155 20.49 -0.52 13.15
N ASP A 156 19.33 -1.16 12.98
CA ASP A 156 19.17 -2.61 13.00
C ASP A 156 17.91 -3.05 12.21
N THR A 157 17.69 -4.36 12.10
CA THR A 157 16.49 -4.95 11.50
C THR A 157 15.21 -4.52 12.21
N LEU A 158 14.09 -4.51 11.47
CA LEU A 158 12.79 -4.19 12.05
C LEU A 158 12.41 -5.16 13.19
N ASP A 159 12.83 -6.43 13.13
CA ASP A 159 12.56 -7.41 14.18
C ASP A 159 13.22 -7.05 15.51
N HIS A 160 14.42 -6.45 15.45
CA HIS A 160 15.13 -6.01 16.64
C HIS A 160 14.60 -4.67 17.16
N LEU A 161 14.23 -3.75 16.26
CA LEU A 161 13.75 -2.42 16.63
C LEU A 161 12.31 -2.43 17.13
N TYR A 162 11.46 -3.24 16.49
CA TYR A 162 10.02 -3.28 16.71
C TYR A 162 9.51 -4.72 16.91
N PRO A 163 10.06 -5.50 17.86
CA PRO A 163 9.74 -6.92 18.01
C PRO A 163 8.25 -7.18 18.27
N GLN A 164 7.58 -6.29 19.02
CA GLN A 164 6.16 -6.40 19.34
C GLN A 164 5.26 -6.08 18.14
N GLU A 165 5.66 -5.10 17.33
CA GLU A 165 4.91 -4.72 16.13
C GLU A 165 5.08 -5.77 15.04
N ASN A 166 6.29 -6.29 14.85
CA ASN A 166 6.53 -7.38 13.91
C ASN A 166 5.84 -8.67 14.34
N GLN A 167 5.72 -8.96 15.64
CA GLN A 167 4.87 -10.06 16.09
C GLN A 167 3.40 -9.79 15.76
N ARG A 168 2.91 -8.56 15.91
CA ARG A 168 1.55 -8.17 15.53
C ARG A 168 1.30 -8.20 14.02
N TYR A 169 2.26 -7.80 13.19
CA TYR A 169 2.20 -7.91 11.72
C TYR A 169 2.32 -9.37 11.28
N ALA A 170 3.17 -10.16 11.94
CA ALA A 170 3.24 -11.60 11.75
C ALA A 170 1.93 -12.27 12.17
N GLU A 171 1.25 -11.84 13.23
CA GLU A 171 -0.09 -12.28 13.63
C GLU A 171 -1.17 -11.76 12.66
N VAL A 172 -1.02 -10.59 12.03
CA VAL A 172 -1.89 -10.17 10.91
C VAL A 172 -1.57 -10.93 9.61
N LEU A 173 -0.39 -11.54 9.49
CA LEU A 173 0.00 -12.46 8.41
C LEU A 173 -0.26 -13.95 8.74
N SER A 174 -0.40 -14.31 10.03
CA SER A 174 -0.50 -15.70 10.53
C SER A 174 -1.76 -16.00 11.36
N ALA A 175 -2.60 -15.01 11.69
CA ALA A 175 -3.97 -15.22 12.14
C ALA A 175 -4.85 -15.49 10.92
N VAL A 176 -4.71 -16.72 10.44
CA VAL A 176 -5.70 -17.45 9.65
C VAL A 176 -5.72 -18.86 10.22
N THR A 177 -6.64 -19.10 11.14
CA THR A 177 -7.29 -20.40 11.27
C THR A 177 -8.74 -20.20 10.90
#